data_AF-A0A847HCX8-F1
#
_entry.id   AF-A0A847HCX8-F1
#
_cell.length_a   1.000
_cell.length_b   1.000
_cell.length_c   1.000
_cell.angle_alpha   90.00
_cell.angle_beta   90.00
_cell.angle_gamma   90.00
#
_symmetry.space_group_name_H-M   'P 1'
#
loop_
_entity.id
_entity.type
_entity.pdbx_description
1 polymer ?
#
loop_
_entity_poly.entity_id
_entity_poly.type
_entity_poly.pdbx_seq_one_letter_code
_entity_poly.pdbx_strand_id
1 'polypeptide(L)'
;VKPFPRQTLSERLDRYARFRHVLAGRRGLRQEKIDQALSILHGQTSGAVVVSRSATEQLLLDALGEGELSAAEAAERAGVSRATAQRRLATMAGQGVVQVRLRYGTSGRPEHLYSKLA
;
A
#
# COMPACT_ATOMS: atom_id res chain seq x y z
N VAL A 1 -7.59 -28.47 -12.61
CA VAL A 1 -7.31 -27.09 -13.07
C VAL A 1 -8.36 -26.71 -14.09
N LYS A 2 -9.12 -25.62 -13.89
CA LYS A 2 -10.16 -25.20 -14.85
C LYS A 2 -9.49 -24.72 -16.17
N PRO A 3 -10.07 -25.01 -17.34
CA PRO A 3 -9.58 -24.47 -18.60
C PRO A 3 -9.78 -22.95 -18.61
N PHE A 4 -8.71 -22.22 -18.87
CA PHE A 4 -8.76 -20.78 -19.11
C PHE A 4 -8.66 -20.51 -20.61
N PRO A 5 -9.28 -19.43 -21.11
CA PRO A 5 -9.17 -19.07 -22.52
C PRO A 5 -7.71 -18.82 -22.92
N ARG A 6 -7.29 -19.29 -24.11
CA ARG A 6 -5.94 -19.07 -24.65
C ARG A 6 -5.56 -17.59 -24.69
N GLN A 7 -6.55 -16.73 -24.95
CA GLN A 7 -6.40 -15.27 -24.95
C GLN A 7 -5.97 -14.73 -23.58
N THR A 8 -6.59 -15.20 -22.50
CA THR A 8 -6.24 -14.80 -21.13
C THR A 8 -4.80 -15.19 -20.77
N LEU A 9 -4.34 -16.36 -21.23
CA LEU A 9 -2.94 -16.78 -21.04
C LEU A 9 -1.99 -15.89 -21.84
N SER A 10 -2.31 -15.63 -23.11
CA SER A 10 -1.47 -14.83 -24.00
C SER A 10 -1.31 -13.41 -23.46
N GLU A 11 -2.41 -12.78 -23.02
CA GLU A 11 -2.37 -11.47 -22.39
C GLU A 11 -1.52 -11.43 -21.11
N ARG A 12 -1.58 -12.48 -20.27
CA ARG A 12 -0.75 -12.56 -19.06
C ARG A 12 0.73 -12.70 -19.40
N LEU A 13 1.08 -13.51 -20.40
CA LEU A 13 2.45 -13.67 -20.86
C LEU A 13 3.00 -12.37 -21.45
N ASP A 14 2.20 -11.65 -22.25
CA ASP A 14 2.59 -10.36 -22.81
C ASP A 14 2.83 -9.30 -21.73
N ARG A 15 1.94 -9.22 -20.73
CA ARG A 15 2.13 -8.33 -19.56
C ARG A 15 3.39 -8.69 -18.78
N TYR A 16 3.64 -9.98 -18.55
CA TYR A 16 4.84 -10.45 -17.87
C TYR A 16 6.13 -10.12 -18.63
N ALA A 17 6.14 -10.28 -19.96
CA ALA A 17 7.29 -9.93 -20.79
C ALA A 17 7.63 -8.44 -20.69
N ARG A 18 6.60 -7.57 -20.74
CA ARG A 18 6.76 -6.11 -20.57
C ARG A 18 7.26 -5.74 -19.17
N PHE A 19 6.67 -6.33 -18.12
CA PHE A 19 7.13 -6.20 -16.73
C PHE A 19 8.63 -6.54 -16.60
N ARG A 20 9.06 -7.66 -17.19
CA ARG A 20 10.44 -8.12 -17.11
C ARG A 20 11.41 -7.18 -17.82
N HIS A 21 10.96 -6.56 -18.91
CA HIS A 21 11.73 -5.56 -19.66
C HIS A 21 11.96 -4.28 -18.85
N VAL A 22 10.95 -3.78 -18.14
CA VAL A 22 11.06 -2.60 -17.26
C VAL A 22 12.07 -2.84 -16.13
N LEU A 23 12.09 -4.05 -15.56
CA LEU A 23 13.01 -4.44 -14.50
C LEU A 23 14.44 -4.77 -14.97
N ALA A 24 14.67 -4.98 -16.26
CA ALA A 24 15.99 -5.35 -16.79
C ALA A 24 16.98 -4.15 -16.90
N GLY A 25 16.56 -2.95 -16.51
CA GLY A 25 17.39 -1.74 -16.55
C GLY A 25 18.59 -1.80 -15.61
N ARG A 26 19.80 -1.58 -16.14
CA ARG A 26 21.10 -1.63 -15.43
C ARG A 26 21.38 -0.52 -14.40
N ARG A 27 20.49 0.46 -14.25
CA ARG A 27 20.62 1.53 -13.24
C ARG A 27 19.59 1.26 -12.15
N GLY A 28 20.03 1.25 -10.89
CA GLY A 28 19.30 0.78 -9.71
C GLY A 28 17.78 1.00 -9.75
N LEU A 29 17.05 -0.05 -9.34
CA LEU A 29 15.58 -0.06 -9.29
C LEU A 29 15.10 0.98 -8.29
N ARG A 30 14.66 2.14 -8.80
CA ARG A 30 13.94 3.15 -8.02
C ARG A 30 12.50 2.69 -7.81
N GLN A 31 11.88 3.09 -6.71
CA GLN A 31 10.50 2.74 -6.35
C GLN A 31 9.51 2.99 -7.51
N GLU A 32 9.61 4.14 -8.17
CA GLU A 32 8.79 4.52 -9.33
C GLU A 32 8.83 3.49 -10.49
N LYS A 33 9.99 2.85 -10.71
CA LYS A 33 10.16 1.82 -11.74
C LYS A 33 9.52 0.50 -11.33
N ILE A 34 9.57 0.18 -10.03
CA ILE A 34 8.94 -1.02 -9.47
C ILE A 34 7.42 -0.89 -9.59
N ASP A 35 6.88 0.26 -9.22
CA ASP A 35 5.44 0.55 -9.30
C ASP A 35 4.96 0.52 -10.75
N GLN A 36 5.73 1.10 -11.68
CA GLN A 36 5.46 1.03 -13.12
C GLN A 36 5.43 -0.42 -13.62
N ALA A 37 6.40 -1.24 -13.22
CA ALA A 37 6.46 -2.64 -13.63
C ALA A 37 5.25 -3.43 -13.09
N LEU A 38 4.89 -3.26 -11.82
CA LEU A 38 3.75 -3.92 -11.20
C LEU A 38 2.41 -3.51 -11.83
N SER A 39 2.26 -2.25 -12.20
CA SER A 39 1.08 -1.74 -12.93
C SER A 39 0.90 -2.47 -14.28
N ILE A 40 1.98 -2.64 -15.03
CA ILE A 40 1.99 -3.40 -16.30
C ILE A 40 1.63 -4.88 -16.07
N LEU A 41 2.20 -5.53 -15.06
CA LEU A 41 1.93 -6.94 -14.75
C LEU A 41 0.46 -7.18 -14.40
N HIS A 42 -0.15 -6.26 -13.64
CA HIS A 42 -1.54 -6.35 -13.22
C HIS A 42 -2.53 -5.82 -14.28
N GLY A 43 -2.05 -5.24 -15.37
CA GLY A 43 -2.90 -4.67 -16.42
C GLY A 43 -3.63 -3.41 -15.97
N GLN A 44 -3.08 -2.68 -15.00
CA GLN A 44 -3.58 -1.38 -14.57
C GLN A 44 -3.05 -0.36 -15.57
N THR A 45 -3.93 0.36 -16.27
CA THR A 45 -3.50 1.35 -17.27
C THR A 45 -2.66 2.41 -16.58
N SER A 46 -1.61 2.88 -17.26
CA SER A 46 -0.72 3.95 -16.78
C SER A 46 -1.45 5.30 -16.69
N GLY A 47 -2.36 5.44 -15.74
CA GLY A 47 -2.28 6.54 -14.81
C GLY A 47 -1.52 6.01 -13.62
N ALA A 48 -0.81 6.85 -12.88
CA ALA A 48 -0.56 6.48 -11.49
C ALA A 48 -1.92 6.00 -10.95
N VAL A 49 -2.01 4.73 -10.53
CA VAL A 49 -2.97 4.42 -9.49
C VAL A 49 -2.35 5.06 -8.25
N VAL A 50 -2.38 6.40 -8.22
CA VAL A 50 -2.94 7.08 -7.07
C VAL A 50 -4.28 6.37 -6.94
N VAL A 51 -4.33 5.28 -6.17
CA VAL A 51 -5.59 4.93 -5.51
C VAL A 51 -5.97 6.27 -4.93
N SER A 52 -6.96 6.95 -5.52
CA SER A 52 -7.31 8.30 -5.11
C SER A 52 -7.57 8.15 -3.63
N ARG A 53 -6.59 8.58 -2.81
CA ARG A 53 -6.60 8.25 -1.40
C ARG A 53 -7.90 8.82 -0.92
N SER A 54 -8.75 7.99 -0.32
CA SER A 54 -10.02 8.50 0.19
C SER A 54 -9.71 9.69 1.08
N ALA A 55 -10.59 10.69 1.14
CA ALA A 55 -10.38 11.86 2.01
C ALA A 55 -10.00 11.43 3.44
N THR A 56 -10.57 10.30 3.91
CA THR A 56 -10.21 9.65 5.16
C THR A 56 -8.75 9.16 5.24
N GLU A 57 -8.20 8.57 4.19
CA GLU A 57 -6.79 8.13 4.16
C GLU A 57 -5.83 9.32 4.17
N GLN A 58 -6.17 10.41 3.48
CA GLN A 58 -5.38 11.65 3.55
C GLN A 58 -5.39 12.23 4.96
N LEU A 59 -6.57 12.36 5.58
CA LEU A 59 -6.69 12.83 6.97
C LEU A 59 -5.90 11.96 7.96
N LEU A 60 -5.88 10.64 7.77
CA LEU A 60 -5.09 9.74 8.62
C LEU A 60 -3.58 9.93 8.41
N LEU A 61 -3.12 10.13 7.18
CA LEU A 61 -1.72 10.43 6.90
C LEU A 61 -1.32 11.79 7.50
N ASP A 62 -2.17 12.81 7.37
CA ASP A 62 -1.91 14.12 7.97
C ASP A 62 -1.86 14.02 9.49
N ALA A 63 -2.77 13.23 10.11
CA ALA A 63 -2.80 12.98 11.54
C ALA A 63 -1.52 12.30 12.07
N LEU A 64 -0.94 11.37 11.30
CA LEU A 64 0.32 10.69 11.64
C LEU A 64 1.50 11.66 11.70
N GLY A 65 1.54 12.66 10.81
CA GLY A 65 2.68 13.58 10.71
C GLY A 65 4.00 12.82 10.49
N GLU A 66 5.03 13.18 11.25
CA GLU A 66 6.34 12.51 11.34
C GLU A 66 6.43 11.53 12.53
N GLY A 67 5.32 11.30 13.25
CA GLY A 67 5.28 10.52 14.48
C GLY A 67 4.75 9.10 14.30
N GLU A 68 4.79 8.33 15.39
CA GLU A 68 4.09 7.05 15.51
C GLU A 68 2.82 7.24 16.35
N LEU A 69 1.68 6.75 15.87
CA LEU A 69 0.40 6.83 16.58
C LEU A 69 -0.34 5.51 16.56
N SER A 70 -1.12 5.24 17.58
CA SER A 70 -2.08 4.15 17.55
C SER A 70 -3.23 4.44 16.59
N ALA A 71 -3.95 3.39 16.18
CA ALA A 71 -5.17 3.55 15.38
C ALA A 71 -6.24 4.37 16.11
N ALA A 72 -6.23 4.40 17.44
CA ALA A 72 -7.17 5.22 18.22
C ALA A 72 -6.78 6.70 18.16
N GLU A 73 -5.50 7.01 18.41
CA GLU A 73 -4.98 8.38 18.37
C GLU A 73 -5.12 9.00 16.97
N ALA A 74 -4.82 8.22 15.93
CA ALA A 74 -5.02 8.66 14.54
C ALA A 74 -6.50 8.90 14.21
N ALA A 75 -7.41 8.09 14.76
CA ALA A 75 -8.85 8.26 14.55
C ALA A 75 -9.38 9.54 15.19
N GLU A 76 -8.97 9.84 16.42
CA GLU A 76 -9.34 11.06 17.13
C GLU A 76 -8.88 12.31 16.38
N ARG A 77 -7.63 12.32 15.91
CA ARG A 77 -7.07 13.44 15.14
C ARG A 77 -7.72 13.61 13.77
N ALA A 78 -8.02 12.51 13.08
CA ALA A 78 -8.63 12.54 11.75
C ALA A 78 -10.16 12.73 11.78
N GLY A 79 -10.79 12.71 12.96
CA GLY A 79 -12.25 12.86 13.10
C GLY A 79 -13.06 11.69 12.54
N VAL A 80 -12.52 10.46 12.62
CA VAL A 80 -13.18 9.24 12.12
C VAL A 80 -13.30 8.18 13.21
N SER A 81 -14.11 7.14 12.97
CA SER A 81 -14.22 6.05 13.95
C SER A 81 -12.93 5.22 14.01
N ARG A 82 -12.58 4.74 15.21
CA ARG A 82 -11.42 3.87 15.46
C ARG A 82 -11.39 2.66 14.51
N ALA A 83 -12.52 2.00 14.29
CA ALA A 83 -12.61 0.85 13.39
C ALA A 83 -12.30 1.23 11.93
N THR A 84 -12.71 2.44 11.50
CA THR A 84 -12.40 2.96 10.16
C THR A 84 -10.92 3.27 10.04
N ALA A 85 -10.34 3.97 11.01
CA ALA A 85 -8.91 4.26 11.04
C ALA A 85 -8.08 2.97 11.01
N GLN A 86 -8.38 2.00 11.88
CA GLN A 86 -7.68 0.72 11.93
C GLN A 86 -7.74 -0.01 10.59
N ARG A 87 -8.92 -0.12 9.96
CA ARG A 87 -9.07 -0.80 8.67
C ARG A 87 -8.25 -0.09 7.58
N ARG A 88 -8.32 1.24 7.52
CA ARG A 88 -7.60 2.03 6.51
C ARG A 88 -6.09 1.99 6.72
N LEU A 89 -5.62 2.15 7.95
CA LEU A 89 -4.21 2.04 8.31
C LEU A 89 -3.66 0.64 8.01
N ALA A 90 -4.42 -0.43 8.29
CA ALA A 90 -4.04 -1.79 7.93
C ALA A 90 -3.95 -2.00 6.41
N THR A 91 -4.90 -1.47 5.64
CA THR A 91 -4.83 -1.48 4.16
C THR A 91 -3.61 -0.73 3.67
N MET A 92 -3.35 0.47 4.19
CA MET A 92 -2.19 1.28 3.83
C MET A 92 -0.86 0.63 4.23
N ALA A 93 -0.84 -0.12 5.34
CA ALA A 93 0.32 -0.90 5.74
C ALA A 93 0.59 -2.05 4.75
N GLY A 94 -0.45 -2.77 4.33
CA GLY A 94 -0.34 -3.79 3.29
C GLY A 94 0.08 -3.24 1.92
N GLN A 95 -0.13 -1.95 1.67
CA GLN A 95 0.30 -1.22 0.47
C GLN A 95 1.69 -0.58 0.60
N GLY A 96 2.34 -0.65 1.77
CA GLY A 96 3.65 -0.04 2.01
C GLY A 96 3.62 1.50 2.14
N VAL A 97 2.46 2.10 2.42
CA VAL A 97 2.34 3.57 2.60
C VAL A 97 2.67 3.97 4.04
N VAL A 98 2.34 3.11 4.99
CA VAL A 98 2.65 3.26 6.42
C VAL A 98 3.30 1.99 6.94
N GLN A 99 4.10 2.09 7.97
CA GLN A 99 4.64 0.94 8.70
C GLN A 99 3.85 0.72 9.98
N VAL A 100 3.82 -0.53 10.45
CA VAL A 100 3.21 -0.90 11.73
C VAL A 100 4.28 -1.47 12.67
N ARG A 101 4.30 -1.00 13.91
CA ARG A 101 5.14 -1.53 14.99
C ARG A 101 4.27 -1.91 16.18
N LEU A 102 4.74 -2.89 16.94
CA LEU A 102 4.10 -3.30 18.18
C LEU A 102 4.74 -2.56 19.34
N ARG A 103 3.95 -1.82 20.11
CA ARG A 103 4.34 -1.31 21.41
C ARG A 103 3.83 -2.25 22.49
N TYR A 104 4.77 -2.87 23.21
CA TYR A 104 4.49 -3.67 24.39
C TYR A 104 4.52 -2.76 25.61
N GLY A 105 3.36 -2.57 26.26
CA GLY A 105 3.28 -1.89 27.55
C GLY A 105 3.61 -2.84 28.71
N THR A 106 3.94 -2.27 29.87
CA THR A 106 4.40 -2.99 31.08
C THR A 106 3.37 -3.95 31.71
N SER A 107 2.10 -3.91 31.30
CA SER A 107 1.02 -4.73 31.91
C SER A 107 -0.17 -5.01 30.95
N GLY A 108 0.02 -5.03 29.62
CA GLY A 108 -1.13 -5.04 28.70
C GLY A 108 -0.94 -5.69 27.32
N ARG A 109 -2.07 -5.91 26.63
CA ARG A 109 -2.15 -6.39 25.24
C ARG A 109 -1.31 -5.47 24.33
N PRO A 110 -0.47 -6.00 23.43
CA PRO A 110 0.36 -5.18 22.55
C PRO A 110 -0.50 -4.24 21.71
N GLU A 111 -0.05 -3.00 21.58
CA GLU A 111 -0.72 -1.96 20.79
C GLU A 111 -0.02 -1.77 19.44
N HIS A 112 -0.81 -1.63 18.37
CA HIS A 112 -0.29 -1.36 17.03
C HIS A 112 -0.09 0.16 16.88
N LEU A 113 1.17 0.56 16.72
CA LEU A 113 1.56 1.91 16.33
C LEU A 113 1.81 1.96 14.82
N TYR A 114 1.38 3.04 14.20
CA TYR A 114 1.52 3.31 12.77
C TYR A 114 2.36 4.56 12.57
N SER A 115 3.22 4.55 11.56
CA SER A 115 3.98 5.73 11.11
C SER A 115 4.13 5.72 9.60
N LYS A 116 4.40 6.88 9.00
CA LYS A 116 4.64 6.97 7.55
C LYS A 116 5.91 6.22 7.19
N LEU A 117 5.92 5.58 6.03
CA LEU A 117 7.16 5.08 5.44
C LEU A 117 7.91 6.30 4.87
N ALA A 118 9.15 6.51 5.35
CA ALA A 118 10.02 7.59 4.86
C ALA A 118 10.55 7.31 3.45
#